data_AF-A0A916UCJ5-F1
#
_entry.id   AF-A0A916UCJ5-F1
#
_cell.length_a   1.000
_cell.length_b   1.000
_cell.length_c   1.000
_cell.angle_alpha   90.00
_cell.angle_beta   90.00
_cell.angle_gamma   90.00
#
_symmetry.space_group_name_H-M   'P 1'
#
loop_
_entity.id
_entity.type
_entity.pdbx_description
1 polymer ?
#
loop_
_entity_poly.entity_id
_entity_poly.type
_entity_poly.pdbx_seq_one_letter_code
_entity_poly.pdbx_strand_id
1 'polypeptide(L)'
;MGTQSDLPRHRSASLFAAAPTRGRPADELARQCERIAGLCDEALRAAEHGEAAAGKLIRRIEQALRALNTTAMEGVAHADVGPAAQEQRRAGGETVRRLALALHHDFWWIDLPARLNDLLATEFADAEGLMLELGRDRAGLDHVREAARQREQEADRLLPYGADLGSPFPGRVDISRAGLRWPHHHLPLERITRLSWGSRSNRLGGMPIGRVWTISVGDDQQCHVIQGGDRVVYASMVDRLWRTVGIRLYTRMLLRLRRGHVLALPGLNVSDDGVEVLRRQWFGERTERLGWDQVHVASTDEELLIQSKSDRRAYAALSYEKHDNVTILENMIWKLKDSGKSKPSELLG
;
A
#
# COMPACT_ATOMS: atom_id res chain seq x y z
N MET A 1 96.33 34.95 -36.21
CA MET A 1 95.74 35.15 -34.86
C MET A 1 94.23 35.12 -35.08
N GLY A 2 93.51 34.00 -34.96
CA GLY A 2 93.28 33.23 -33.73
C GLY A 2 92.41 34.09 -32.81
N THR A 3 91.09 33.87 -32.67
CA THR A 3 90.53 32.74 -31.88
C THR A 3 89.09 32.37 -32.29
N GLN A 4 88.84 31.06 -32.31
CA GLN A 4 87.54 30.37 -32.27
C GLN A 4 86.88 30.52 -30.89
N SER A 5 85.55 30.63 -30.86
CA SER A 5 84.72 30.30 -29.69
C SER A 5 83.49 29.53 -30.18
N ASP A 6 83.45 28.25 -29.83
CA ASP A 6 82.36 27.31 -30.11
C ASP A 6 81.20 27.52 -29.11
N LEU A 7 79.99 27.67 -29.62
CA LEU A 7 78.74 27.48 -28.87
C LEU A 7 77.81 26.55 -29.65
N PRO A 8 77.14 25.59 -28.98
CA PRO A 8 76.46 24.48 -29.65
C PRO A 8 75.05 24.83 -30.14
N ARG A 9 74.66 24.12 -31.20
CA ARG A 9 73.40 24.23 -31.94
C ARG A 9 72.17 23.84 -31.12
N HIS A 10 71.11 24.62 -31.36
CA HIS A 10 69.70 24.33 -31.08
C HIS A 10 69.28 22.87 -31.25
N ARG A 11 68.55 22.35 -30.25
CA ARG A 11 67.40 21.46 -30.47
C ARG A 11 66.25 21.90 -29.55
N SER A 12 65.29 22.60 -30.16
CA SER A 12 63.97 22.82 -29.60
C SER A 12 63.21 21.50 -29.58
N ALA A 13 62.95 20.95 -28.40
CA ALA A 13 61.98 19.89 -28.20
C ALA A 13 60.79 20.50 -27.44
N SER A 14 59.81 20.97 -28.20
CA SER A 14 58.53 21.46 -27.71
C SER A 14 57.73 20.27 -27.17
N LEU A 15 57.79 20.04 -25.86
CA LEU A 15 56.88 19.15 -25.15
C LEU A 15 55.52 19.85 -24.96
N PHE A 16 54.70 19.89 -26.01
CA PHE A 16 53.26 20.05 -25.83
C PHE A 16 52.67 18.64 -25.65
N ALA A 17 52.59 18.21 -24.39
CA ALA A 17 51.71 17.11 -24.03
C ALA A 17 50.27 17.58 -24.30
N ALA A 18 49.61 16.96 -25.28
CA ALA A 18 48.19 17.15 -25.50
C ALA A 18 47.45 16.71 -24.23
N ALA A 19 46.85 17.66 -23.52
CA ALA A 19 45.94 17.36 -22.43
C ALA A 19 44.78 16.50 -22.98
N PRO A 20 44.33 15.46 -22.25
CA PRO A 20 43.18 14.69 -22.68
C PRO A 20 41.99 15.65 -22.79
N THR A 21 41.31 15.62 -23.93
CA THR A 21 40.07 16.35 -24.17
C THR A 21 39.04 15.92 -23.12
N ARG A 22 38.96 16.65 -22.00
CA ARG A 22 37.79 16.62 -21.11
C ARG A 22 36.60 17.00 -21.97
N GLY A 23 35.59 16.14 -22.04
CA GLY A 23 34.31 16.46 -22.69
C GLY A 23 33.77 17.78 -22.16
N ARG A 24 32.97 18.50 -22.96
CA ARG A 24 32.46 19.81 -22.53
C ARG A 24 31.67 19.61 -21.22
N PRO A 25 31.78 20.51 -20.22
CA PRO A 25 31.07 20.38 -18.94
C PRO A 25 29.56 20.11 -19.08
N ALA A 26 28.94 20.65 -20.13
CA ALA A 26 27.54 20.40 -20.46
C ALA A 26 27.24 18.91 -20.77
N ASP A 27 28.15 18.20 -21.43
CA ASP A 27 27.98 16.78 -21.78
C ASP A 27 28.03 15.88 -20.54
N GLU A 28 28.82 16.28 -19.53
CA GLU A 28 28.89 15.55 -18.26
C GLU A 28 27.61 15.73 -17.45
N LEU A 29 27.07 16.95 -17.38
CA LEU A 29 25.81 17.21 -16.69
C LEU A 29 24.64 16.44 -17.33
N ALA A 30 24.58 16.40 -18.67
CA ALA A 30 23.58 15.62 -19.39
C ALA A 30 23.68 14.11 -19.06
N ARG A 31 24.90 13.54 -19.06
CA ARG A 31 25.12 12.13 -18.67
C ARG A 31 24.68 11.84 -17.24
N GLN A 32 24.91 12.77 -16.32
CA GLN A 32 24.49 12.62 -14.93
C GLN A 32 22.97 12.64 -14.79
N CYS A 33 22.26 13.50 -15.53
CA CYS A 33 20.80 13.51 -15.59
C CYS A 33 20.24 12.20 -16.16
N GLU A 34 20.80 11.69 -17.26
CA GLU A 34 20.39 10.39 -17.83
C GLU A 34 20.59 9.25 -16.83
N ARG A 35 21.70 9.26 -16.09
CA ARG A 35 21.97 8.28 -15.04
C ARG A 35 20.95 8.38 -13.90
N ILE A 36 20.58 9.58 -13.47
CA ILE A 36 19.55 9.78 -12.44
C ILE A 36 18.21 9.24 -12.93
N ALA A 37 17.80 9.57 -14.17
CA ALA A 37 16.56 9.09 -14.76
C ALA A 37 16.52 7.54 -14.80
N GLY A 38 17.59 6.90 -15.27
CA GLY A 38 17.68 5.44 -15.28
C GLY A 38 17.58 4.82 -13.88
N LEU A 39 18.22 5.42 -12.88
CA LEU A 39 18.09 4.97 -11.49
C LEU A 39 16.68 5.15 -10.93
N CYS A 40 15.98 6.23 -11.30
CA CYS A 40 14.59 6.45 -10.92
C CYS A 40 13.66 5.39 -11.51
N ASP A 41 13.83 5.05 -12.79
CA ASP A 41 13.06 3.98 -13.45
C ASP A 41 13.33 2.61 -12.81
N GLU A 42 14.59 2.30 -12.51
CA GLU A 42 14.95 1.08 -11.77
C GLU A 42 14.32 1.07 -10.38
N ALA A 43 14.32 2.20 -9.66
CA ALA A 43 13.75 2.31 -8.32
C ALA A 43 12.23 2.07 -8.34
N LEU A 44 11.54 2.56 -9.36
CA LEU A 44 10.10 2.35 -9.52
C LEU A 44 9.77 0.89 -9.81
N ARG A 45 10.53 0.21 -10.68
CA ARG A 45 10.36 -1.24 -10.92
C ARG A 45 10.71 -2.07 -9.67
N ALA A 46 11.75 -1.68 -8.94
CA ALA A 46 12.11 -2.32 -7.69
C ALA A 46 11.05 -2.12 -6.61
N ALA A 47 10.25 -1.04 -6.68
CA ALA A 47 9.20 -0.77 -5.71
C ALA A 47 8.09 -1.83 -5.72
N GLU A 48 7.86 -2.50 -6.87
CA GLU A 48 6.98 -3.68 -6.97
C GLU A 48 7.42 -4.82 -6.04
N HIS A 49 8.71 -4.88 -5.71
CA HIS A 49 9.32 -5.90 -4.85
C HIS A 49 9.51 -5.43 -3.40
N GLY A 50 9.05 -4.23 -3.07
CA GLY A 50 8.98 -3.69 -1.72
C GLY A 50 9.98 -2.57 -1.39
N GLU A 51 9.73 -1.92 -0.25
CA GLU A 51 10.38 -0.67 0.16
C GLU A 51 11.90 -0.82 0.34
N ALA A 52 12.36 -1.97 0.84
CA ALA A 52 13.78 -2.26 1.02
C ALA A 52 14.54 -2.38 -0.31
N ALA A 53 13.89 -2.87 -1.38
CA ALA A 53 14.50 -2.99 -2.70
C ALA A 53 14.66 -1.60 -3.35
N ALA A 54 13.58 -0.80 -3.37
CA ALA A 54 13.63 0.58 -3.83
C ALA A 54 14.61 1.44 -3.01
N GLY A 55 14.67 1.24 -1.68
CA GLY A 55 15.57 1.98 -0.79
C GLY A 55 17.06 1.81 -1.10
N LYS A 56 17.48 0.69 -1.71
CA LYS A 56 18.87 0.51 -2.19
C LYS A 56 19.18 1.43 -3.37
N LEU A 57 18.24 1.60 -4.28
CA LEU A 57 18.39 2.44 -5.47
C LEU A 57 18.26 3.92 -5.12
N ILE A 58 17.38 4.29 -4.19
CA ILE A 58 17.25 5.66 -3.65
C ILE A 58 18.58 6.17 -3.09
N ARG A 59 19.35 5.34 -2.38
CA ARG A 59 20.70 5.73 -1.92
C ARG A 59 21.66 6.06 -3.07
N ARG A 60 21.54 5.37 -4.21
CA ARG A 60 22.34 5.66 -5.42
C ARG A 60 21.86 6.95 -6.10
N ILE A 61 20.55 7.20 -6.11
CA ILE A 61 19.93 8.44 -6.61
C ILE A 61 20.42 9.63 -5.79
N GLU A 62 20.41 9.52 -4.45
CA GLU A 62 20.93 10.56 -3.54
C GLU A 62 22.36 10.97 -3.88
N GLN A 63 23.23 9.99 -4.07
CA GLN A 63 24.63 10.23 -4.43
C GLN A 63 24.76 10.88 -5.81
N ALA A 64 23.99 10.42 -6.79
CA ALA A 64 24.02 10.96 -8.14
C ALA A 64 23.48 12.40 -8.20
N LEU A 65 22.42 12.70 -7.46
CA LEU A 65 21.81 14.03 -7.41
C LEU A 65 22.75 15.05 -6.74
N ARG A 66 23.44 14.67 -5.67
CA ARG A 66 24.46 15.51 -5.02
C ARG A 66 25.63 15.81 -5.94
N ALA A 67 26.08 14.80 -6.70
CA ALA A 67 27.14 14.98 -7.69
C ALA A 67 26.70 15.97 -8.78
N LEU A 68 25.48 15.79 -9.33
CA LEU A 68 24.90 16.71 -10.30
C LEU A 68 24.83 18.14 -9.76
N ASN A 69 24.29 18.32 -8.55
CA ASN A 69 24.18 19.63 -7.91
C ASN A 69 25.55 20.30 -7.80
N THR A 70 26.55 19.56 -7.31
CA THR A 70 27.93 20.05 -7.16
C THR A 70 28.52 20.50 -8.50
N THR A 71 28.49 19.63 -9.51
CA THR A 71 29.04 19.93 -10.85
C THR A 71 28.30 21.09 -11.52
N ALA A 72 26.98 21.17 -11.34
CA ALA A 72 26.19 22.25 -11.92
C ALA A 72 26.53 23.60 -11.27
N MET A 73 26.65 23.66 -9.94
CA MET A 73 27.00 24.89 -9.22
C MET A 73 28.41 25.39 -9.60
N GLU A 74 29.37 24.50 -9.83
CA GLU A 74 30.67 24.85 -10.39
C GLU A 74 30.55 25.41 -11.82
N GLY A 75 29.68 24.80 -12.65
CA GLY A 75 29.42 25.24 -14.02
C GLY A 75 28.70 26.59 -14.14
N VAL A 76 27.83 26.94 -13.18
CA VAL A 76 27.09 28.21 -13.15
C VAL A 76 28.01 29.43 -13.02
N ALA A 77 29.20 29.27 -12.45
CA ALA A 77 30.20 30.33 -12.39
C ALA A 77 30.83 30.68 -13.77
N HIS A 78 30.60 29.85 -14.80
CA HIS A 78 31.09 30.07 -16.16
C HIS A 78 29.98 30.57 -17.09
N ALA A 79 30.14 31.79 -17.63
CA ALA A 79 29.10 32.47 -18.43
C ALA A 79 28.57 31.65 -19.64
N ASP A 80 29.43 30.87 -20.30
CA ASP A 80 29.05 30.05 -21.46
C ASP A 80 28.32 28.74 -21.11
N VAL A 81 28.40 28.29 -19.86
CA VAL A 81 27.87 27.00 -19.41
C VAL A 81 26.71 27.17 -18.43
N GLY A 82 26.64 28.32 -17.74
CA GLY A 82 25.70 28.53 -16.64
C GLY A 82 24.23 28.28 -16.97
N PRO A 83 23.67 28.76 -18.09
CA PRO A 83 22.28 28.47 -18.45
C PRO A 83 22.00 26.97 -18.63
N ALA A 84 22.89 26.25 -19.32
CA ALA A 84 22.77 24.82 -19.53
C ALA A 84 22.95 24.03 -18.23
N ALA A 85 23.85 24.48 -17.36
CA ALA A 85 24.07 23.85 -16.07
C ALA A 85 22.86 24.00 -15.13
N GLN A 86 22.25 25.18 -15.11
CA GLN A 86 21.06 25.44 -14.32
C GLN A 86 19.86 24.62 -14.81
N GLU A 87 19.71 24.48 -16.13
CA GLU A 87 18.65 23.66 -16.73
C GLU A 87 18.81 22.17 -16.38
N GLN A 88 20.02 21.62 -16.53
CA GLN A 88 20.28 20.21 -16.19
C GLN A 88 20.08 19.93 -14.70
N ARG A 89 20.57 20.83 -13.84
CA ARG A 89 20.32 20.79 -12.40
C ARG A 89 18.83 20.70 -12.11
N ARG A 90 18.04 21.61 -12.67
CA ARG A 90 16.58 21.64 -12.52
C ARG A 90 15.93 20.34 -12.98
N ALA A 91 16.27 19.84 -14.16
CA ALA A 91 15.73 18.60 -14.72
C ALA A 91 16.03 17.37 -13.83
N GLY A 92 17.22 17.30 -13.24
CA GLY A 92 17.58 16.27 -12.27
C GLY A 92 16.71 16.32 -11.01
N GLY A 93 16.51 17.51 -10.45
CA GLY A 93 15.63 17.73 -9.30
C GLY A 93 14.17 17.33 -9.57
N GLU A 94 13.61 17.79 -10.69
CA GLU A 94 12.23 17.45 -11.11
C GLU A 94 12.03 15.96 -11.36
N THR A 95 13.06 15.26 -11.86
CA THR A 95 13.01 13.81 -12.08
C THR A 95 12.94 13.03 -10.77
N VAL A 96 13.73 13.42 -9.77
CA VAL A 96 13.67 12.81 -8.44
C VAL A 96 12.36 13.15 -7.72
N ARG A 97 11.83 14.37 -7.90
CA ARG A 97 10.52 14.76 -7.36
C ARG A 97 9.39 13.89 -7.91
N ARG A 98 9.38 13.65 -9.23
CA ARG A 98 8.41 12.74 -9.88
C ARG A 98 8.47 11.33 -9.30
N LEU A 99 9.67 10.80 -9.03
CA LEU A 99 9.82 9.52 -8.34
C LEU A 99 9.19 9.54 -6.94
N ALA A 100 9.46 10.57 -6.13
CA ALA A 100 8.89 10.69 -4.79
C ALA A 100 7.35 10.66 -4.81
N LEU A 101 6.74 11.40 -5.75
CA LEU A 101 5.29 11.41 -5.95
C LEU A 101 4.76 10.04 -6.38
N ALA A 102 5.41 9.38 -7.34
CA ALA A 102 5.00 8.05 -7.79
C ALA A 102 5.08 7.01 -6.68
N LEU A 103 6.14 7.03 -5.86
CA LEU A 103 6.28 6.14 -4.71
C LEU A 103 5.16 6.33 -3.68
N HIS A 104 4.69 7.56 -3.47
CA HIS A 104 3.55 7.82 -2.61
C HIS A 104 2.23 7.39 -3.28
N HIS A 105 1.98 7.82 -4.51
CA HIS A 105 0.72 7.59 -5.21
C HIS A 105 0.46 6.10 -5.49
N ASP A 106 1.47 5.39 -5.99
CA ASP A 106 1.28 4.02 -6.46
C ASP A 106 1.42 3.00 -5.33
N PHE A 107 2.29 3.27 -4.35
CA PHE A 107 2.66 2.34 -3.28
C PHE A 107 2.25 2.79 -1.87
N TRP A 108 1.68 3.98 -1.71
CA TRP A 108 1.24 4.54 -0.42
C TRP A 108 2.36 4.68 0.61
N TRP A 109 3.61 4.81 0.15
CA TRP A 109 4.75 4.99 1.05
C TRP A 109 4.84 6.43 1.53
N ILE A 110 5.36 6.63 2.74
CA ILE A 110 5.50 7.96 3.35
C ILE A 110 6.98 8.28 3.59
N ASP A 111 7.75 7.31 4.09
CA ASP A 111 9.11 7.57 4.56
C ASP A 111 10.12 7.76 3.41
N LEU A 112 10.08 6.92 2.36
CA LEU A 112 10.94 7.11 1.20
C LEU A 112 10.61 8.38 0.40
N PRO A 113 9.34 8.72 0.10
CA PRO A 113 8.99 10.02 -0.50
C PRO A 113 9.43 11.21 0.33
N ALA A 114 9.21 11.19 1.66
CA ALA A 114 9.64 12.26 2.55
C ALA A 114 11.17 12.44 2.52
N ARG A 115 11.92 11.33 2.51
CA ARG A 115 13.38 11.35 2.43
C ARG A 115 13.90 11.98 1.14
N LEU A 116 13.29 11.64 -0.01
CA LEU A 116 13.64 12.27 -1.29
C LEU A 116 13.26 13.75 -1.32
N ASN A 117 12.11 14.12 -0.76
CA ASN A 117 11.66 15.50 -0.65
C ASN A 117 12.63 16.35 0.21
N ASP A 118 13.08 15.81 1.35
CA ASP A 118 14.02 16.46 2.26
C ASP A 118 15.41 16.62 1.62
N LEU A 119 15.86 15.63 0.84
CA LEU A 119 17.07 15.73 0.03
C LEU A 119 16.94 16.88 -0.97
N LEU A 120 15.86 16.91 -1.76
CA LEU A 120 15.64 17.96 -2.76
C LEU A 120 15.60 19.35 -2.12
N ALA A 121 14.92 19.50 -0.99
CA ALA A 121 14.84 20.77 -0.27
C ALA A 121 16.21 21.25 0.25
N THR A 122 17.10 20.30 0.58
CA THR A 122 18.47 20.60 1.02
C THR A 122 19.35 20.99 -0.17
N GLU A 123 19.36 20.20 -1.24
CA GLU A 123 20.27 20.38 -2.37
C GLU A 123 19.84 21.54 -3.29
N PHE A 124 18.55 21.90 -3.28
CA PHE A 124 17.95 22.92 -4.15
C PHE A 124 17.34 24.10 -3.39
N ALA A 125 17.90 24.44 -2.23
CA ALA A 125 17.39 25.50 -1.36
C ALA A 125 17.31 26.89 -2.04
N ASP A 126 18.10 27.13 -3.08
CA ASP A 126 18.14 28.34 -3.91
C ASP A 126 17.13 28.34 -5.08
N ALA A 127 16.46 27.22 -5.35
CA ALA A 127 15.50 27.10 -6.45
C ALA A 127 14.07 27.38 -5.97
N GLU A 128 13.68 28.66 -5.86
CA GLU A 128 12.38 29.10 -5.30
C GLU A 128 11.16 28.34 -5.85
N GLY A 129 11.09 28.14 -7.16
CA GLY A 129 9.98 27.43 -7.81
C GLY A 129 9.85 25.99 -7.35
N LEU A 130 10.98 25.27 -7.24
CA LEU A 130 11.01 23.89 -6.76
C LEU A 130 10.71 23.83 -5.25
N MET A 131 11.25 24.76 -4.46
CA MET A 131 11.01 24.83 -3.02
C MET A 131 9.52 25.00 -2.67
N LEU A 132 8.78 25.79 -3.46
CA LEU A 132 7.33 25.93 -3.29
C LEU A 132 6.60 24.59 -3.47
N GLU A 133 7.00 23.81 -4.48
CA GLU A 133 6.42 22.51 -4.75
C GLU A 133 6.76 21.50 -3.64
N LEU A 134 8.03 21.42 -3.24
CA LEU A 134 8.49 20.53 -2.16
C LEU A 134 7.83 20.86 -0.82
N GLY A 135 7.52 22.14 -0.57
CA GLY A 135 6.75 22.56 0.61
C GLY A 135 5.32 22.02 0.60
N ARG A 136 4.66 22.02 -0.56
CA ARG A 136 3.32 21.41 -0.71
C ARG A 136 3.36 19.90 -0.57
N ASP A 137 4.34 19.26 -1.20
CA ASP A 137 4.54 17.81 -1.12
C ASP A 137 4.79 17.39 0.33
N ARG A 138 5.64 18.14 1.05
CA ARG A 138 5.91 17.90 2.48
C ARG A 138 4.66 18.04 3.33
N ALA A 139 3.90 19.12 3.15
CA ALA A 139 2.66 19.34 3.88
C ALA A 139 1.64 18.22 3.64
N GLY A 140 1.54 17.72 2.39
CA GLY A 140 0.72 16.56 2.05
C GLY A 140 1.14 15.29 2.80
N LEU A 141 2.44 14.97 2.77
CA LEU A 141 2.98 13.80 3.48
C LEU A 141 2.80 13.90 5.00
N ASP A 142 3.05 15.07 5.59
CA ASP A 142 2.88 15.29 7.02
C ASP A 142 1.40 15.22 7.43
N HIS A 143 0.48 15.72 6.61
CA HIS A 143 -0.96 15.56 6.84
C HIS A 143 -1.39 14.09 6.85
N VAL A 144 -0.91 13.27 5.90
CA VAL A 144 -1.20 11.83 5.87
C VAL A 144 -0.63 11.13 7.10
N ARG A 145 0.61 11.46 7.50
CA ARG A 145 1.28 10.90 8.68
C ARG A 145 0.54 11.29 9.97
N GLU A 146 0.13 12.54 10.11
CA GLU A 146 -0.59 13.03 11.27
C GLU A 146 -2.00 12.44 11.36
N ALA A 147 -2.73 12.34 10.24
CA ALA A 147 -4.01 11.65 10.19
C ALA A 147 -3.89 10.16 10.54
N ALA A 148 -2.78 9.50 10.19
CA ALA A 148 -2.49 8.13 10.61
C ALA A 148 -2.23 8.05 12.12
N ARG A 149 -1.43 8.97 12.68
CA ARG A 149 -1.18 9.06 14.12
C ARG A 149 -2.42 9.36 14.92
N GLN A 150 -3.27 10.28 14.47
CA GLN A 150 -4.53 10.61 15.13
C GLN A 150 -5.48 9.41 15.11
N ARG A 151 -5.59 8.72 13.97
CA ARG A 151 -6.34 7.46 13.88
C ARG A 151 -5.78 6.39 14.82
N GLU A 152 -4.46 6.29 14.93
CA GLU A 152 -3.79 5.37 15.86
C GLU A 152 -4.07 5.76 17.33
N GLN A 153 -3.97 7.03 17.69
CA GLN A 153 -4.25 7.52 19.05
C GLN A 153 -5.74 7.40 19.43
N GLU A 154 -6.63 7.65 18.49
CA GLU A 154 -8.07 7.46 18.68
C GLU A 154 -8.39 5.97 18.81
N ALA A 155 -7.74 5.12 18.01
CA ALA A 155 -7.78 3.68 18.20
C ALA A 155 -7.26 3.30 19.59
N ASP A 156 -6.18 3.89 20.10
CA ASP A 156 -5.62 3.58 21.42
C ASP A 156 -6.55 3.89 22.58
N ARG A 157 -7.30 4.98 22.48
CA ARG A 157 -8.29 5.35 23.50
C ARG A 157 -9.50 4.41 23.47
N LEU A 158 -9.86 3.94 22.28
CA LEU A 158 -11.05 3.12 22.06
C LEU A 158 -10.77 1.61 22.00
N LEU A 159 -9.51 1.18 22.01
CA LEU A 159 -9.15 -0.23 21.84
C LEU A 159 -9.32 -1.06 23.12
N PRO A 160 -8.84 -0.63 24.31
CA PRO A 160 -8.95 -1.41 25.53
C PRO A 160 -10.42 -1.74 25.84
N TYR A 161 -10.75 -3.02 25.76
CA TYR A 161 -12.07 -3.56 26.04
C TYR A 161 -11.91 -4.78 26.93
N GLY A 162 -12.80 -4.91 27.91
CA GLY A 162 -12.92 -6.11 28.71
C GLY A 162 -14.38 -6.33 29.05
N ALA A 163 -14.88 -7.54 28.81
CA ALA A 163 -16.25 -7.90 29.16
C ALA A 163 -16.36 -9.39 29.50
N ASP A 164 -17.31 -9.72 30.36
CA ASP A 164 -17.64 -11.10 30.68
C ASP A 164 -18.58 -11.67 29.62
N LEU A 165 -18.29 -12.87 29.12
CA LEU A 165 -19.08 -13.58 28.11
C LEU A 165 -20.37 -14.17 28.70
N GLY A 166 -20.53 -14.15 30.03
CA GLY A 166 -21.74 -14.57 30.73
C GLY A 166 -22.04 -16.07 30.65
N SER A 167 -23.20 -16.49 31.13
CA SER A 167 -23.66 -17.88 31.06
C SER A 167 -24.32 -18.17 29.70
N PRO A 168 -24.11 -19.34 29.06
CA PRO A 168 -23.42 -20.54 29.55
C PRO A 168 -21.92 -20.61 29.22
N PHE A 169 -21.31 -19.52 28.75
CA PHE A 169 -19.91 -19.49 28.29
C PHE A 169 -19.04 -18.71 29.28
N PRO A 170 -18.67 -19.30 30.44
CA PRO A 170 -17.93 -18.60 31.47
C PRO A 170 -16.57 -18.16 30.93
N GLY A 171 -16.25 -16.88 31.12
CA GLY A 171 -15.00 -16.32 30.65
C GLY A 171 -15.08 -14.82 30.48
N ARG A 172 -13.90 -14.20 30.42
CA ARG A 172 -13.73 -12.81 30.07
C ARG A 172 -13.03 -12.72 28.73
N VAL A 173 -13.49 -11.80 27.89
CA VAL A 173 -12.78 -11.42 26.68
C VAL A 173 -12.16 -10.05 26.87
N ASP A 174 -10.90 -9.93 26.48
CA ASP A 174 -10.17 -8.67 26.50
C ASP A 174 -9.60 -8.38 25.10
N ILE A 175 -9.81 -7.16 24.61
CA ILE A 175 -9.23 -6.65 23.37
C ILE A 175 -8.29 -5.51 23.76
N SER A 176 -7.04 -5.60 23.31
CA SER A 176 -6.02 -4.58 23.55
C SER A 176 -5.00 -4.59 22.41
N ARG A 177 -4.04 -3.66 22.43
CA ARG A 177 -2.87 -3.69 21.52
C ARG A 177 -2.12 -5.01 21.57
N ALA A 178 -2.09 -5.69 22.72
CA ALA A 178 -1.40 -6.96 22.85
C ALA A 178 -2.11 -8.09 22.08
N GLY A 179 -3.38 -7.93 21.72
CA GLY A 179 -4.17 -8.98 21.09
C GLY A 179 -5.56 -9.12 21.69
N LEU A 180 -6.30 -10.07 21.11
CA LEU A 180 -7.54 -10.61 21.62
C LEU A 180 -7.20 -11.75 22.61
N ARG A 181 -7.75 -11.69 23.82
CA ARG A 181 -7.55 -12.68 24.89
C ARG A 181 -8.91 -13.17 25.37
N TRP A 182 -9.04 -14.49 25.55
CA TRP A 182 -10.20 -15.13 26.15
C TRP A 182 -9.71 -16.44 26.82
N PRO A 183 -10.54 -17.20 27.55
CA PRO A 183 -10.07 -18.32 28.35
C PRO A 183 -9.14 -19.26 27.57
N HIS A 184 -7.91 -19.44 28.06
CA HIS A 184 -6.85 -20.28 27.48
C HIS A 184 -6.32 -19.87 26.08
N HIS A 185 -6.72 -18.72 25.55
CA HIS A 185 -6.33 -18.28 24.21
C HIS A 185 -5.83 -16.84 24.19
N HIS A 186 -4.83 -16.59 23.33
CA HIS A 186 -4.31 -15.27 23.02
C HIS A 186 -3.96 -15.23 21.54
N LEU A 187 -4.48 -14.23 20.84
CA LEU A 187 -4.20 -14.02 19.43
C LEU A 187 -3.81 -12.55 19.20
N PRO A 188 -2.55 -12.26 18.85
CA PRO A 188 -2.14 -10.91 18.44
C PRO A 188 -3.02 -10.41 17.30
N LEU A 189 -3.50 -9.15 17.39
CA LEU A 189 -4.40 -8.60 16.38
C LEU A 189 -3.75 -8.67 14.99
N GLU A 190 -2.43 -8.50 14.94
CA GLU A 190 -1.62 -8.53 13.72
C GLU A 190 -1.66 -9.88 13.01
N ARG A 191 -1.88 -10.98 13.75
CA ARG A 191 -1.91 -12.34 13.20
C ARG A 191 -3.28 -12.75 12.69
N ILE A 192 -4.34 -12.02 13.02
CA ILE A 192 -5.70 -12.40 12.63
C ILE A 192 -5.88 -12.23 11.10
N THR A 193 -5.91 -13.34 10.36
CA THR A 193 -6.14 -13.38 8.91
C THR A 193 -7.57 -13.79 8.55
N ARG A 194 -8.31 -14.31 9.53
CA ARG A 194 -9.69 -14.80 9.40
C ARG A 194 -10.56 -14.16 10.46
N LEU A 195 -11.63 -13.51 10.02
CA LEU A 195 -12.60 -12.87 10.89
C LEU A 195 -14.01 -13.01 10.29
N SER A 196 -14.95 -13.53 11.06
CA SER A 196 -16.36 -13.52 10.72
C SER A 196 -17.22 -13.43 11.97
N TRP A 197 -18.46 -12.96 11.82
CA TRP A 197 -19.41 -12.90 12.92
C TRP A 197 -20.84 -13.02 12.42
N GLY A 198 -21.70 -13.58 13.25
CA GLY A 198 -23.10 -13.81 12.93
C GLY A 198 -23.91 -14.22 14.15
N SER A 199 -25.17 -14.54 13.91
CA SER A 199 -26.07 -14.98 14.97
C SER A 199 -26.95 -16.11 14.52
N ARG A 200 -27.15 -17.10 15.39
CA ARG A 200 -28.05 -18.22 15.14
C ARG A 200 -29.27 -18.13 16.04
N SER A 201 -30.46 -18.23 15.46
CA SER A 201 -31.69 -18.39 16.24
C SER A 201 -31.71 -19.80 16.82
N ASN A 202 -31.69 -19.92 18.15
CA ASN A 202 -31.83 -21.22 18.80
C ASN A 202 -33.31 -21.55 18.92
N ARG A 203 -33.72 -22.68 18.34
CA ARG A 203 -35.11 -23.17 18.38
C ARG A 203 -35.14 -24.59 18.92
N LEU A 204 -36.04 -24.86 19.86
CA LEU A 204 -36.33 -26.21 20.35
C LEU A 204 -37.79 -26.51 20.03
N GLY A 205 -38.05 -27.55 19.24
CA GLY A 205 -39.41 -27.90 18.84
C GLY A 205 -40.18 -26.79 18.09
N GLY A 206 -39.47 -25.87 17.41
CA GLY A 206 -40.07 -24.74 16.69
C GLY A 206 -40.30 -23.47 17.51
N MET A 207 -40.14 -23.51 18.84
CA MET A 207 -40.19 -22.29 19.67
C MET A 207 -38.82 -21.61 19.77
N PRO A 208 -38.72 -20.28 19.60
CA PRO A 208 -37.47 -19.55 19.76
C PRO A 208 -37.07 -19.49 21.25
N ILE A 209 -35.95 -20.11 21.60
CA ILE A 209 -35.41 -20.19 22.98
C ILE A 209 -34.37 -19.09 23.24
N GLY A 210 -33.81 -18.51 22.18
CA GLY A 210 -32.86 -17.41 22.29
C GLY A 210 -32.05 -17.22 21.01
N ARG A 211 -31.05 -16.34 21.06
CA ARG A 211 -30.10 -16.11 19.97
C ARG A 211 -28.70 -16.35 20.49
N VAL A 212 -27.91 -17.12 19.75
CA VAL A 212 -26.50 -17.35 20.05
C VAL A 212 -25.69 -16.45 19.12
N TRP A 213 -24.91 -15.56 19.72
CA TRP A 213 -23.97 -14.70 18.99
C TRP A 213 -22.63 -15.40 18.86
N THR A 214 -22.05 -15.35 17.66
CA THR A 214 -20.82 -16.06 17.35
C THR A 214 -19.85 -15.14 16.65
N ILE A 215 -18.60 -15.13 17.12
CA ILE A 215 -17.47 -14.45 16.48
C ILE A 215 -16.40 -15.51 16.21
N SER A 216 -16.01 -15.65 14.96
CA SER A 216 -14.91 -16.52 14.54
C SER A 216 -13.67 -15.68 14.27
N VAL A 217 -12.55 -16.06 14.87
CA VAL A 217 -11.25 -15.40 14.73
C VAL A 217 -10.16 -16.41 14.50
N GLY A 218 -9.25 -16.14 13.58
CA GLY A 218 -8.18 -17.08 13.27
C GLY A 218 -7.00 -16.48 12.56
N ASP A 219 -5.91 -17.24 12.55
CA ASP A 219 -4.74 -17.02 11.71
C ASP A 219 -4.67 -18.10 10.63
N ASP A 220 -3.52 -18.22 9.97
CA ASP A 220 -3.36 -19.20 8.89
C ASP A 220 -3.38 -20.66 9.40
N GLN A 221 -3.15 -20.89 10.70
CA GLN A 221 -3.04 -22.22 11.30
C GLN A 221 -4.29 -22.66 12.05
N GLN A 222 -4.96 -21.73 12.74
CA GLN A 222 -6.03 -22.04 13.67
C GLN A 222 -7.18 -21.04 13.58
N CYS A 223 -8.40 -21.55 13.80
CA CYS A 223 -9.62 -20.79 13.87
C CYS A 223 -10.30 -21.10 15.20
N HIS A 224 -10.76 -20.06 15.88
CA HIS A 224 -11.38 -20.11 17.19
C HIS A 224 -12.74 -19.45 17.15
N VAL A 225 -13.69 -20.07 17.84
CA VAL A 225 -15.07 -19.58 17.89
C VAL A 225 -15.34 -19.07 19.31
N ILE A 226 -15.68 -17.80 19.40
CA ILE A 226 -16.10 -17.14 20.64
C ILE A 226 -17.62 -17.05 20.61
N GLN A 227 -18.26 -17.76 21.54
CA GLN A 227 -19.70 -17.77 21.73
C GLN A 227 -20.05 -17.14 23.08
N GLY A 228 -21.20 -16.48 23.14
CA GLY A 228 -21.70 -15.85 24.35
C GLY A 228 -21.69 -14.34 24.29
N GLY A 229 -21.90 -13.74 25.46
CA GLY A 229 -22.19 -12.32 25.64
C GLY A 229 -23.66 -12.00 25.34
N ASP A 230 -24.16 -10.97 26.01
CA ASP A 230 -25.41 -10.35 25.57
C ASP A 230 -25.19 -9.59 24.25
N ARG A 231 -26.27 -9.02 23.70
CA ARG A 231 -26.21 -8.26 22.45
C ARG A 231 -25.26 -7.04 22.54
N VAL A 232 -25.10 -6.45 23.72
CA VAL A 232 -24.25 -5.26 23.94
C VAL A 232 -22.78 -5.66 23.92
N VAL A 233 -22.43 -6.75 24.60
CA VAL A 233 -21.07 -7.31 24.59
C VAL A 233 -20.69 -7.71 23.17
N TYR A 234 -21.55 -8.47 22.49
CA TYR A 234 -21.33 -8.87 21.11
C TYR A 234 -21.12 -7.67 20.17
N ALA A 235 -22.02 -6.68 20.21
CA ALA A 235 -21.92 -5.50 19.36
C ALA A 235 -20.62 -4.71 19.61
N SER A 236 -20.22 -4.59 20.88
CA SER A 236 -18.98 -3.91 21.27
C SER A 236 -17.73 -4.65 20.77
N MET A 237 -17.73 -5.98 20.84
CA MET A 237 -16.64 -6.80 20.30
C MET A 237 -16.54 -6.67 18.79
N VAL A 238 -17.66 -6.76 18.07
CA VAL A 238 -17.70 -6.64 16.60
C VAL A 238 -17.20 -5.27 16.15
N ASP A 239 -17.65 -4.18 16.76
CA ASP A 239 -17.19 -2.83 16.41
C ASP A 239 -15.66 -2.69 16.59
N ARG A 240 -15.12 -3.19 17.71
CA ARG A 240 -13.68 -3.11 17.99
C ARG A 240 -12.85 -3.98 17.08
N LEU A 241 -13.29 -5.22 16.82
CA LEU A 241 -12.63 -6.12 15.88
C LEU A 241 -12.71 -5.58 14.46
N TRP A 242 -13.81 -4.95 14.06
CA TRP A 242 -13.92 -4.29 12.76
C TRP A 242 -12.91 -3.15 12.62
N ARG A 243 -12.87 -2.23 13.60
CA ARG A 243 -11.98 -1.06 13.57
C ARG A 243 -10.49 -1.43 13.57
N THR A 244 -10.12 -2.55 14.18
CA THR A 244 -8.71 -2.95 14.33
C THR A 244 -8.24 -4.01 13.35
N VAL A 245 -9.06 -5.02 13.11
CA VAL A 245 -8.74 -6.16 12.24
C VAL A 245 -9.50 -6.07 10.92
N GLY A 246 -10.79 -5.77 10.98
CA GLY A 246 -11.68 -5.75 9.83
C GLY A 246 -11.25 -4.79 8.73
N ILE A 247 -10.95 -3.53 9.07
CA ILE A 247 -10.47 -2.51 8.12
C ILE A 247 -9.16 -2.95 7.45
N ARG A 248 -8.25 -3.56 8.23
CA ARG A 248 -6.99 -4.05 7.68
C ARG A 248 -7.20 -5.21 6.70
N LEU A 249 -8.06 -6.18 7.05
CA LEU A 249 -8.40 -7.30 6.16
C LEU A 249 -9.13 -6.80 4.90
N TYR A 250 -10.04 -5.86 5.05
CA TYR A 250 -10.74 -5.17 3.98
C TYR A 250 -9.76 -4.52 2.99
N THR A 251 -8.83 -3.69 3.48
CA THR A 251 -7.80 -3.05 2.65
C THR A 251 -6.90 -4.08 1.98
N ARG A 252 -6.52 -5.14 2.70
CA ARG A 252 -5.72 -6.24 2.13
C ARG A 252 -6.46 -6.95 1.00
N MET A 253 -7.76 -7.21 1.15
CA MET A 253 -8.59 -7.83 0.12
C MET A 253 -8.66 -6.95 -1.13
N LEU A 254 -8.93 -5.65 -0.97
CA LEU A 254 -8.94 -4.70 -2.08
C LEU A 254 -7.60 -4.61 -2.82
N LEU A 255 -6.48 -4.56 -2.09
CA LEU A 255 -5.15 -4.54 -2.70
C LEU A 255 -4.85 -5.84 -3.46
N ARG A 256 -5.36 -6.98 -2.97
CA ARG A 256 -5.24 -8.25 -3.71
C ARG A 256 -6.01 -8.21 -5.02
N LEU A 257 -7.24 -7.71 -5.00
CA LEU A 257 -8.07 -7.55 -6.20
C LEU A 257 -7.42 -6.61 -7.21
N ARG A 258 -6.90 -5.45 -6.77
CA ARG A 258 -6.17 -4.49 -7.62
C ARG A 258 -4.98 -5.13 -8.35
N ARG A 259 -4.33 -6.11 -7.72
CA ARG A 259 -3.19 -6.87 -8.29
C ARG A 259 -3.62 -8.04 -9.19
N GLY A 260 -4.90 -8.17 -9.49
CA GLY A 260 -5.46 -9.25 -10.30
C GLY A 260 -5.57 -10.60 -9.57
N HIS A 261 -5.41 -10.63 -8.24
CA HIS A 261 -5.63 -11.87 -7.50
C HIS A 261 -7.12 -12.15 -7.30
N VAL A 262 -7.46 -13.43 -7.24
CA VAL A 262 -8.80 -13.91 -6.91
C VAL A 262 -8.91 -14.19 -5.41
N LEU A 263 -10.01 -13.79 -4.81
CA LEU A 263 -10.40 -14.21 -3.46
C LEU A 263 -11.30 -15.44 -3.60
N ALA A 264 -10.79 -16.60 -3.21
CA ALA A 264 -11.52 -17.86 -3.29
C ALA A 264 -12.28 -18.11 -1.97
N LEU A 265 -13.59 -18.30 -2.08
CA LEU A 265 -14.49 -18.73 -1.02
C LEU A 265 -15.29 -19.95 -1.51
N PRO A 266 -15.90 -20.74 -0.61
CA PRO A 266 -16.68 -21.91 -1.03
C PRO A 266 -17.81 -21.54 -2.01
N GLY A 267 -17.71 -22.07 -3.23
CA GLY A 267 -18.67 -21.81 -4.31
C GLY A 267 -18.61 -20.41 -4.91
N LEU A 268 -17.60 -19.60 -4.58
CA LEU A 268 -17.45 -18.22 -5.04
C LEU A 268 -15.99 -17.85 -5.27
N ASN A 269 -15.67 -17.39 -6.47
CA ASN A 269 -14.44 -16.66 -6.75
C ASN A 269 -14.77 -15.18 -6.91
N VAL A 270 -14.05 -14.31 -6.21
CA VAL A 270 -14.20 -12.86 -6.34
C VAL A 270 -12.97 -12.28 -7.01
N SER A 271 -13.19 -11.54 -8.08
CA SER A 271 -12.18 -10.79 -8.83
C SER A 271 -12.56 -9.31 -8.89
N ASP A 272 -11.66 -8.48 -9.38
CA ASP A 272 -11.94 -7.04 -9.47
C ASP A 272 -13.04 -6.74 -10.50
N ASP A 273 -13.13 -7.53 -11.57
CA ASP A 273 -14.11 -7.34 -12.65
C ASP A 273 -15.48 -8.00 -12.38
N GLY A 274 -15.60 -8.79 -11.30
CA GLY A 274 -16.84 -9.50 -10.98
C GLY A 274 -16.62 -10.75 -10.16
N VAL A 275 -17.61 -11.63 -10.18
CA VAL A 275 -17.61 -12.89 -9.42
C VAL A 275 -17.79 -14.09 -10.34
N GLU A 276 -17.31 -15.24 -9.90
CA GLU A 276 -17.64 -16.52 -10.48
C GLU A 276 -18.37 -17.35 -9.44
N VAL A 277 -19.62 -17.71 -9.75
CA VAL A 277 -20.49 -18.48 -8.86
C VAL A 277 -20.73 -19.87 -9.43
N LEU A 278 -21.01 -20.81 -8.54
CA LEU A 278 -21.42 -22.13 -8.94
C LEU A 278 -22.86 -22.13 -9.46
N ARG A 279 -23.08 -22.70 -10.64
CA ARG A 279 -24.40 -22.92 -11.24
C ARG A 279 -24.74 -24.40 -11.19
N ARG A 280 -25.82 -24.73 -10.48
CA ARG A 280 -26.36 -26.10 -10.40
C ARG A 280 -27.10 -26.47 -11.69
N GLN A 281 -26.73 -27.59 -12.30
CA GLN A 281 -27.37 -28.12 -13.50
C GLN A 281 -27.94 -29.52 -13.24
N TRP A 282 -28.77 -30.02 -14.16
CA TRP A 282 -29.38 -31.36 -14.03
C TRP A 282 -28.35 -32.49 -14.10
N PHE A 283 -27.16 -32.23 -14.67
CA PHE A 283 -26.03 -33.16 -14.71
C PHE A 283 -24.72 -32.42 -14.41
N GLY A 284 -24.47 -32.15 -13.13
CA GLY A 284 -23.22 -31.57 -12.65
C GLY A 284 -23.30 -30.08 -12.30
N GLU A 285 -22.13 -29.50 -12.08
CA GLU A 285 -21.95 -28.12 -11.65
C GLU A 285 -21.04 -27.42 -12.66
N ARG A 286 -21.40 -26.19 -13.03
CA ARG A 286 -20.54 -25.34 -13.85
C ARG A 286 -20.33 -24.01 -13.16
N THR A 287 -19.17 -23.39 -13.38
CA THR A 287 -18.93 -22.02 -12.94
C THR A 287 -19.53 -21.03 -13.94
N GLU A 288 -20.14 -19.97 -13.42
CA GLU A 288 -20.68 -18.87 -14.22
C GLU A 288 -20.04 -17.55 -13.77
N ARG A 289 -19.42 -16.83 -14.71
CA ARG A 289 -18.79 -15.53 -14.48
C ARG A 289 -19.81 -14.41 -14.67
N LEU A 290 -19.92 -13.53 -13.69
CA LEU A 290 -20.88 -12.44 -13.62
C LEU A 290 -20.15 -11.13 -13.33
N GLY A 291 -20.44 -10.08 -14.08
CA GLY A 291 -20.03 -8.71 -13.74
C GLY A 291 -20.77 -8.20 -12.50
N TRP A 292 -20.21 -7.21 -11.80
CA TRP A 292 -20.82 -6.66 -10.58
C TRP A 292 -22.23 -6.08 -10.79
N ASP A 293 -22.51 -5.59 -11.98
CA ASP A 293 -23.82 -5.10 -12.44
C ASP A 293 -24.84 -6.22 -12.64
N GLN A 294 -24.39 -7.45 -12.89
CA GLN A 294 -25.22 -8.65 -13.11
C GLN A 294 -25.54 -9.38 -11.80
N VAL A 295 -24.98 -8.95 -10.67
CA VAL A 295 -25.10 -9.64 -9.38
C VAL A 295 -26.17 -9.00 -8.49
N HIS A 296 -27.08 -9.84 -8.00
CA HIS A 296 -27.97 -9.58 -6.88
C HIS A 296 -27.31 -10.06 -5.58
N VAL A 297 -27.41 -9.25 -4.53
CA VAL A 297 -26.81 -9.52 -3.22
C VAL A 297 -27.89 -9.34 -2.17
N ALA A 298 -28.00 -10.32 -1.28
CA ALA A 298 -28.92 -10.31 -0.15
C ALA A 298 -28.23 -10.97 1.05
N SER A 299 -28.63 -10.59 2.26
CA SER A 299 -28.13 -11.22 3.48
C SER A 299 -29.27 -11.61 4.42
N THR A 300 -28.99 -12.61 5.23
CA THR A 300 -29.84 -13.09 6.33
C THR A 300 -29.04 -13.03 7.64
N ASP A 301 -29.62 -13.43 8.77
CA ASP A 301 -28.87 -13.53 10.04
C ASP A 301 -27.72 -14.56 9.96
N GLU A 302 -27.75 -15.50 9.01
CA GLU A 302 -26.87 -16.68 8.97
C GLU A 302 -25.94 -16.72 7.73
N GLU A 303 -26.39 -16.21 6.60
CA GLU A 303 -25.66 -16.32 5.32
C GLU A 303 -25.76 -15.05 4.45
N LEU A 304 -24.70 -14.80 3.69
CA LEU A 304 -24.64 -13.88 2.55
C LEU A 304 -24.96 -14.64 1.26
N LEU A 305 -25.95 -14.16 0.51
CA LEU A 305 -26.33 -14.68 -0.80
C LEU A 305 -25.81 -13.76 -1.91
N ILE A 306 -25.06 -14.34 -2.85
CA ILE A 306 -24.61 -13.71 -4.09
C ILE A 306 -25.19 -14.50 -5.25
N GLN A 307 -26.05 -13.89 -6.07
CA GLN A 307 -26.83 -14.59 -7.09
C GLN A 307 -26.86 -13.81 -8.41
N SER A 308 -26.93 -14.52 -9.54
CA SER A 308 -27.19 -13.88 -10.84
C SER A 308 -28.58 -13.24 -10.87
N LYS A 309 -28.68 -12.03 -11.41
CA LYS A 309 -29.96 -11.35 -11.66
C LYS A 309 -30.82 -12.08 -12.71
N SER A 310 -30.19 -12.77 -13.66
CA SER A 310 -30.86 -13.43 -14.78
C SER A 310 -31.08 -14.94 -14.57
N ASP A 311 -30.22 -15.61 -13.80
CA ASP A 311 -30.34 -17.05 -13.52
C ASP A 311 -30.21 -17.36 -12.03
N ARG A 312 -31.35 -17.61 -11.37
CA ARG A 312 -31.39 -17.93 -9.93
C ARG A 312 -30.64 -19.22 -9.56
N ARG A 313 -30.32 -20.10 -10.52
CA ARG A 313 -29.54 -21.33 -10.27
C ARG A 313 -28.04 -21.09 -10.19
N ALA A 314 -27.56 -19.91 -10.60
CA ALA A 314 -26.18 -19.45 -10.45
C ALA A 314 -26.07 -18.60 -9.18
N TYR A 315 -25.59 -19.19 -8.09
CA TYR A 315 -25.48 -18.51 -6.80
C TYR A 315 -24.40 -19.10 -5.90
N ALA A 316 -23.94 -18.28 -4.96
CA ALA A 316 -23.15 -18.69 -3.82
C ALA A 316 -23.86 -18.25 -2.53
N ALA A 317 -23.97 -19.16 -1.57
CA ALA A 317 -24.47 -18.90 -0.23
C ALA A 317 -23.33 -19.10 0.77
N LEU A 318 -22.94 -18.03 1.44
CA LEU A 318 -21.78 -17.99 2.32
C LEU A 318 -22.24 -17.82 3.77
N SER A 319 -22.07 -18.88 4.57
CA SER A 319 -22.31 -18.82 6.00
C SER A 319 -21.32 -17.90 6.73
N TYR A 320 -21.86 -16.99 7.55
CA TYR A 320 -21.05 -16.15 8.44
C TYR A 320 -20.33 -16.95 9.53
N GLU A 321 -20.86 -18.11 9.91
CA GLU A 321 -20.26 -18.98 10.95
C GLU A 321 -19.14 -19.86 10.38
N LYS A 322 -19.32 -20.38 9.15
CA LYS A 322 -18.44 -21.42 8.59
C LYS A 322 -17.36 -20.91 7.64
N HIS A 323 -17.57 -19.74 7.03
CA HIS A 323 -16.68 -19.23 6.01
C HIS A 323 -15.97 -17.98 6.51
N ASP A 324 -14.65 -17.98 6.36
CA ASP A 324 -13.79 -16.89 6.80
C ASP A 324 -14.06 -15.61 5.99
N ASN A 325 -14.01 -14.45 6.65
CA ASN A 325 -14.03 -13.12 6.02
C ASN A 325 -15.29 -12.78 5.21
N VAL A 326 -16.38 -13.55 5.34
CA VAL A 326 -17.65 -13.26 4.65
C VAL A 326 -18.18 -11.88 4.98
N THR A 327 -18.14 -11.47 6.25
CA THR A 327 -18.64 -10.15 6.64
C THR A 327 -17.78 -9.01 6.10
N ILE A 328 -16.47 -9.26 5.92
CA ILE A 328 -15.55 -8.29 5.29
C ILE A 328 -15.89 -8.16 3.80
N LEU A 329 -16.10 -9.28 3.12
CA LEU A 329 -16.52 -9.35 1.73
C LEU A 329 -17.87 -8.64 1.52
N GLU A 330 -18.85 -8.91 2.38
CA GLU A 330 -20.16 -8.27 2.32
C GLU A 330 -20.05 -6.74 2.39
N ASN A 331 -19.31 -6.21 3.36
CA ASN A 331 -19.10 -4.77 3.50
C ASN A 331 -18.46 -4.15 2.25
N MET A 332 -17.51 -4.86 1.63
CA MET A 332 -16.87 -4.44 0.39
C MET A 332 -17.87 -4.38 -0.77
N ILE A 333 -18.74 -5.38 -0.90
CA ILE A 333 -19.75 -5.44 -1.95
C ILE A 333 -20.79 -4.34 -1.77
N TRP A 334 -21.30 -4.11 -0.56
CA TRP A 334 -22.24 -3.02 -0.31
C TRP A 334 -21.62 -1.66 -0.60
N LYS A 335 -20.39 -1.44 -0.14
CA LYS A 335 -19.69 -0.18 -0.38
C LYS A 335 -19.41 0.05 -1.88
N LEU A 336 -19.11 -1.00 -2.65
CA LEU A 336 -19.02 -0.92 -4.10
C LEU A 336 -20.34 -0.45 -4.70
N LYS A 337 -21.45 -1.13 -4.36
CA LYS A 337 -22.79 -0.82 -4.87
C LYS A 337 -23.24 0.60 -4.53
N ASP A 338 -22.91 1.09 -3.34
CA ASP A 338 -23.26 2.45 -2.89
C ASP A 338 -22.40 3.54 -3.54
N SER A 339 -21.17 3.21 -3.95
CA SER A 339 -20.20 4.19 -4.47
C SER A 339 -20.38 4.55 -5.95
N GLY A 340 -21.13 3.74 -6.71
CA GLY A 340 -21.24 3.87 -8.18
C GLY A 340 -19.96 3.48 -8.95
N LYS A 341 -18.94 2.97 -8.25
CA LYS A 341 -17.69 2.45 -8.85
C LYS A 341 -17.92 1.13 -9.58
N SER A 342 -17.06 0.85 -10.55
CA SER A 342 -17.19 -0.35 -11.39
C SER A 342 -16.42 -1.54 -10.83
N LYS A 343 -15.37 -1.27 -10.05
CA LYS A 343 -14.47 -2.27 -9.48
C LYS A 343 -14.28 -2.07 -7.97
N PRO A 344 -14.21 -3.15 -7.17
CA PRO A 344 -13.88 -3.06 -5.76
C PRO A 344 -12.60 -2.28 -5.49
N SER A 345 -11.52 -2.52 -6.26
CA SER A 345 -10.22 -1.88 -6.03
C SER A 345 -10.27 -0.34 -6.08
N GLU A 346 -11.20 0.24 -6.83
CA GLU A 346 -11.42 1.68 -6.89
C GLU A 346 -11.83 2.25 -5.52
N LEU A 347 -12.36 1.43 -4.59
CA LEU A 347 -12.72 1.85 -3.23
C LEU A 347 -11.51 2.26 -2.38
N LEU A 348 -10.28 2.01 -2.82
CA LEU A 348 -9.05 2.44 -2.14
C LEU A 348 -8.78 3.95 -2.24
N GLY A 349 -9.43 4.66 -3.17
CA GLY A 349 -9.15 6.07 -3.47
C GLY A 349 -8.60 6.21 -4.86
#